data_AF-A0AAD3HGQ1-F1
#
_entry.id   AF-A0AAD3HGQ1-F1
#
_cell.length_a   1.000
_cell.length_b   1.000
_cell.length_c   1.000
_cell.angle_alpha   90.00
_cell.angle_beta   90.00
_cell.angle_gamma   90.00
#
_symmetry.space_group_name_H-M   'P 1'
#
loop_
_entity.id
_entity.type
_entity.pdbx_description
1 polymer ?
#
loop_
_entity_poly.entity_id
_entity_poly.type
_entity_poly.pdbx_seq_one_letter_code
_entity_poly.pdbx_strand_id
1 'polypeptide(L)'
;LGVDVGGLDVTIHLGFPGSVASLRQQSGRAGRRQGESLSLLLAFEGPLDQHLMRHPEQLFGRSVESVQLDVHNLDVLQQHLTCAAAEAPLLPHMDAPFFGPRMG
;
A
#
# COMPACT_ATOMS: atom_id res chain seq x y z
N LEU A 1 -0.82 -5.43 -9.13
CA LEU A 1 -0.25 -4.06 -9.02
C LEU A 1 1.16 -4.06 -9.61
N GLY A 2 1.64 -2.96 -10.20
CA GLY A 2 3.03 -2.84 -10.68
C GLY A 2 3.30 -3.30 -12.13
N VAL A 3 2.30 -3.81 -12.85
CA VAL A 3 2.45 -4.07 -14.30
C VAL A 3 2.67 -2.76 -15.03
N ASP A 4 3.75 -2.71 -15.80
CA ASP A 4 4.06 -1.64 -16.73
C ASP A 4 3.14 -1.74 -17.94
N VAL A 5 2.10 -0.91 -17.96
CA VAL A 5 1.21 -0.77 -19.12
C VAL A 5 1.77 0.32 -20.04
N GLY A 6 3.08 0.27 -20.28
CA GLY A 6 3.92 1.41 -20.66
C GLY A 6 3.29 2.40 -21.64
N GLY A 7 3.51 3.69 -21.37
CA GLY A 7 3.20 4.74 -22.34
C GLY A 7 1.87 5.45 -22.23
N LEU A 8 1.32 5.54 -21.03
CA LEU A 8 0.20 6.44 -20.78
C LEU A 8 0.71 7.87 -20.64
N ASP A 9 0.07 8.79 -21.34
CA ASP A 9 0.34 10.23 -21.21
C ASP A 9 -0.64 10.86 -20.21
N VAL A 10 -1.81 10.24 -19.99
CA VAL A 10 -2.86 10.77 -19.12
C VAL A 10 -3.47 9.69 -18.22
N THR A 11 -3.69 10.01 -16.94
CA THR A 11 -4.58 9.25 -16.04
C THR A 11 -5.79 10.10 -15.64
N ILE A 12 -6.95 9.45 -15.53
CA ILE A 12 -8.19 10.07 -15.06
C ILE A 12 -8.72 9.25 -13.89
N HIS A 13 -8.82 9.88 -12.73
CA HIS A 13 -9.35 9.30 -11.49
C HIS A 13 -10.76 9.81 -11.29
N LEU A 14 -11.74 8.90 -11.26
CA LEU A 14 -13.15 9.21 -11.02
C LEU A 14 -13.42 9.08 -9.51
N GLY A 15 -13.35 10.21 -8.81
CA GLY A 15 -13.36 10.29 -7.35
C GLY A 15 -12.03 9.91 -6.70
N PHE A 16 -11.90 10.21 -5.40
CA PHE A 16 -10.67 9.88 -4.65
C PHE A 16 -10.55 8.36 -4.43
N PRO A 17 -9.40 7.73 -4.74
CA PRO A 17 -9.25 6.26 -4.70
C PRO A 17 -9.12 5.69 -3.28
N GLY A 18 -9.52 6.42 -2.25
CA GLY A 18 -9.52 6.00 -0.85
C GLY A 18 -8.22 6.24 -0.08
N SER A 19 -7.07 6.39 -0.76
CA SER A 19 -5.80 6.76 -0.12
C SER A 19 -4.88 7.58 -1.03
N VAL A 20 -4.02 8.41 -0.43
CA VAL A 20 -2.99 9.20 -1.13
C VAL A 20 -1.98 8.27 -1.78
N ALA A 21 -1.61 7.16 -1.11
CA ALA A 21 -0.77 6.13 -1.69
C ALA A 21 -1.36 5.58 -3.01
N SER A 22 -2.66 5.26 -3.02
CA SER A 22 -3.34 4.75 -4.23
C SER A 22 -3.39 5.79 -5.33
N LEU A 23 -3.72 7.05 -4.98
CA LEU A 23 -3.72 8.16 -5.93
C LEU A 23 -2.35 8.30 -6.59
N ARG A 24 -1.27 8.39 -5.82
CA ARG A 24 0.10 8.55 -6.35
C ARG A 24 0.54 7.37 -7.21
N GLN A 25 0.26 6.13 -6.79
CA GLN A 25 0.62 4.95 -7.57
C GLN A 25 -0.14 4.88 -8.91
N GLN A 26 -1.42 5.23 -8.90
CA GLN A 26 -2.23 5.27 -10.10
C GLN A 26 -1.78 6.42 -11.02
N SER A 27 -1.54 7.63 -10.49
CA SER A 27 -1.06 8.77 -11.26
C SER A 27 0.31 8.51 -11.89
N GLY A 28 1.21 7.83 -11.17
CA GLY A 28 2.54 7.47 -11.68
C GLY A 28 2.55 6.45 -12.82
N ARG A 29 1.37 5.97 -13.26
CA ARG A 29 1.25 5.18 -14.50
C ARG A 29 1.38 6.06 -15.74
N ALA A 30 1.05 7.35 -15.65
CA ALA A 30 1.32 8.32 -16.71
C ALA A 30 2.73 8.90 -16.57
N GLY A 31 3.33 9.35 -17.69
CA GLY A 31 4.58 10.12 -17.66
C GLY A 31 5.87 9.29 -17.57
N ARG A 32 5.84 8.02 -17.99
CA ARG A 32 7.05 7.16 -18.04
C ARG A 32 7.92 7.38 -19.29
N ARG A 33 7.52 8.25 -20.22
CA ARG A 33 8.27 8.63 -21.44
C ARG A 33 8.76 10.08 -21.32
N GLN A 34 9.67 10.52 -22.21
CA GLN A 34 10.24 11.88 -22.22
C GLN A 34 9.28 12.99 -22.70
N GLY A 35 7.97 12.86 -22.42
CA GLY A 35 6.95 13.81 -22.80
C GLY A 35 6.22 14.40 -21.60
N GLU A 36 5.39 15.41 -21.85
CA GLU A 36 4.46 15.91 -20.85
C GLU A 36 3.44 14.82 -20.48
N SER A 37 2.98 14.84 -19.23
CA SER A 37 1.96 13.91 -18.75
C SER A 37 1.02 14.59 -17.78
N LEU A 38 -0.22 14.10 -17.72
CA LEU A 38 -1.29 14.70 -16.92
C LEU A 38 -2.00 13.66 -16.07
N SER A 39 -2.30 14.01 -14.82
CA SER A 39 -3.18 13.22 -13.95
C SER A 39 -4.35 14.09 -13.51
N LEU A 40 -5.57 13.67 -13.82
CA LEU A 40 -6.80 14.39 -13.49
C LEU A 40 -7.58 13.66 -12.41
N LEU A 41 -7.94 14.36 -11.33
CA LEU A 41 -8.88 13.88 -10.32
C LEU A 41 -10.23 14.58 -10.53
N LEU A 42 -11.23 13.82 -10.95
CA LEU A 42 -12.61 14.27 -11.11
C LEU A 42 -13.39 13.94 -9.84
N ALA A 43 -13.47 14.91 -8.93
CA ALA A 43 -14.19 14.78 -7.67
C ALA A 43 -15.71 14.72 -7.86
N PHE A 44 -16.36 13.88 -7.06
CA PHE A 44 -17.82 13.78 -6.99
C PHE A 44 -18.38 14.58 -5.81
N GLU A 45 -19.71 14.54 -5.64
CA GLU A 45 -20.45 15.26 -4.59
C GLU A 45 -20.28 14.65 -3.18
N GLY A 46 -19.58 13.51 -3.08
CA GLY A 46 -19.36 12.82 -1.81
C GLY A 46 -18.55 13.66 -0.80
N PRO A 47 -18.77 13.48 0.51
CA PRO A 47 -18.18 14.34 1.54
C PRO A 47 -16.65 14.32 1.56
N LEU A 48 -16.03 13.17 1.29
CA LEU A 48 -14.57 13.04 1.22
C LEU A 48 -13.99 13.83 0.04
N ASP A 49 -14.53 13.63 -1.15
CA ASP A 49 -14.13 14.34 -2.36
C ASP A 49 -14.29 15.85 -2.19
N GLN A 50 -15.43 16.30 -1.66
CA GLN A 50 -15.69 17.72 -1.40
C GLN A 50 -14.77 18.31 -0.33
N HIS A 51 -14.38 17.52 0.68
CA HIS A 51 -13.39 17.95 1.66
C HIS A 51 -12.02 18.12 1.03
N LEU A 52 -11.57 17.14 0.23
CA LEU A 52 -10.28 17.18 -0.45
C LEU A 52 -10.19 18.29 -1.50
N MET A 53 -11.29 18.61 -2.18
CA MET A 53 -11.35 19.75 -3.11
C MET A 53 -11.29 21.11 -2.39
N ARG A 54 -11.81 21.20 -1.15
CA ARG A 54 -11.69 22.39 -0.31
C ARG A 54 -10.33 22.52 0.37
N HIS A 55 -9.60 21.40 0.50
CA HIS A 55 -8.29 21.30 1.15
C HIS A 55 -7.27 20.53 0.28
N PRO A 56 -6.98 21.01 -0.95
CA PRO A 56 -6.15 20.29 -1.90
C PRO A 56 -4.71 20.07 -1.40
N GLU A 57 -4.22 20.90 -0.48
CA GLU A 57 -2.93 20.72 0.20
C GLU A 57 -2.83 19.37 0.92
N GLN A 58 -3.95 18.74 1.29
CA GLN A 58 -3.94 17.41 1.90
C GLN A 58 -3.58 16.30 0.91
N LEU A 59 -3.81 16.49 -0.39
CA LEU A 59 -3.44 15.53 -1.44
C LEU A 59 -1.95 15.62 -1.79
N PHE A 60 -1.41 16.84 -1.83
CA PHE A 60 -0.06 17.10 -2.32
C PHE A 60 0.97 17.26 -1.19
N GLY A 61 0.56 17.81 -0.03
CA GLY A 61 1.44 18.13 1.08
C GLY A 61 1.58 17.03 2.14
N ARG A 62 0.71 16.01 2.14
CA ARG A 62 0.80 14.89 3.10
C ARG A 62 1.81 13.82 2.66
N SER A 63 2.45 13.17 3.63
CA SER A 63 3.09 11.88 3.39
C SER A 63 2.02 10.83 3.04
N VAL A 64 2.40 9.81 2.27
CA VAL A 64 1.53 8.64 2.09
C VAL A 64 1.24 8.00 3.45
N GLU A 65 0.10 7.32 3.55
CA GLU A 65 -0.34 6.66 4.77
C GLU A 65 0.72 5.65 5.27
N SER A 66 0.98 5.65 6.58
CA SER A 66 1.90 4.69 7.18
C SER A 66 1.28 3.29 7.21
N VAL A 67 2.08 2.28 6.91
CA VAL A 67 1.68 0.88 7.10
C VAL A 67 1.92 0.50 8.56
N GLN A 68 0.87 0.02 9.22
CA GLN A 68 0.97 -0.58 10.55
C GLN A 68 0.96 -2.11 10.40
N LEU A 69 1.93 -2.77 11.03
CA LEU A 69 2.06 -4.22 11.04
C LEU A 69 2.06 -4.70 12.49
N ASP A 70 1.21 -5.67 12.81
CA ASP A 70 1.25 -6.38 14.08
C ASP A 70 2.11 -7.65 13.94
N VAL A 71 3.39 -7.53 14.27
CA VAL A 71 4.34 -8.64 14.26
C VAL A 71 4.16 -9.61 15.43
N HIS A 72 3.22 -9.33 16.34
CA HIS A 72 2.92 -10.15 17.50
C HIS A 72 1.56 -10.87 17.41
N ASN A 73 0.93 -10.82 16.24
CA ASN A 73 -0.31 -11.53 15.97
C ASN A 73 -0.11 -13.04 16.10
N LEU A 74 -0.80 -13.65 17.07
CA LEU A 74 -0.65 -15.07 17.40
C LEU A 74 -1.19 -16.00 16.30
N ASP A 75 -2.24 -15.61 15.58
CA ASP A 75 -2.81 -16.41 14.49
C ASP A 75 -1.83 -16.49 13.32
N VAL A 76 -1.23 -15.35 12.96
CA VAL A 76 -0.18 -15.27 11.93
C VAL A 76 1.05 -16.08 12.35
N LEU A 77 1.48 -15.94 13.61
CA LEU A 77 2.59 -16.70 14.17
C LEU A 77 2.34 -18.22 14.09
N GLN A 78 1.17 -18.69 14.50
CA GLN A 78 0.83 -20.11 14.49
C GLN A 78 0.84 -20.69 13.06
N GLN A 79 0.33 -19.93 12.08
CA GLN A 79 0.38 -20.33 10.67
C GLN A 79 1.82 -20.44 10.17
N HIS A 80 2.65 -19.45 10.48
CA HIS A 80 4.08 -19.49 10.12
C HIS A 80 4.83 -20.64 10.79
N LEU A 81 4.57 -20.95 12.07
CA LEU A 81 5.17 -22.08 12.77
C LEU A 81 4.75 -23.42 12.16
N THR A 82 3.50 -23.55 11.71
CA THR A 82 3.01 -24.76 11.05
C THR A 82 3.74 -24.99 9.72
N CYS A 83 3.90 -23.96 8.90
CA CYS A 83 4.70 -24.04 7.67
C CYS A 83 6.17 -24.36 7.96
N ALA A 84 6.77 -23.66 8.93
CA ALA A 84 8.17 -23.89 9.30
C ALA A 84 8.42 -25.32 9.79
N ALA A 85 7.53 -25.87 10.63
CA ALA A 85 7.60 -27.26 11.10
C ALA A 85 7.45 -28.29 9.98
N ALA A 86 6.73 -27.95 8.91
CA ALA A 86 6.59 -28.80 7.73
C ALA A 86 7.84 -28.76 6.83
N GLU A 87 8.56 -27.64 6.79
CA GLU A 87 9.80 -27.47 6.04
C GLU A 87 11.01 -28.09 6.77
N ALA A 88 11.11 -27.93 8.09
CA ALA A 88 12.17 -28.49 8.92
C ALA A 88 11.73 -28.64 10.39
N PRO A 89 12.35 -29.55 11.17
CA PRO A 89 12.10 -29.63 12.61
C PRO A 89 12.41 -28.31 13.32
N LEU A 90 11.45 -27.83 14.11
CA LEU A 90 11.59 -26.62 14.92
C LEU A 90 12.49 -26.86 16.14
N LEU A 91 13.48 -25.98 16.33
CA LEU A 91 14.45 -25.98 17.41
C LEU A 91 14.30 -24.69 18.23
N PRO A 92 13.67 -24.73 19.42
CA PRO A 92 13.32 -23.53 20.18
C PRO A 92 14.47 -22.55 20.43
N HIS A 93 15.68 -23.03 20.65
CA HIS A 93 16.86 -22.19 20.92
C HIS A 93 17.45 -21.53 19.66
N MET A 94 17.25 -22.14 18.48
CA MET A 94 17.72 -21.61 17.20
C MET A 94 16.67 -20.72 16.52
N ASP A 95 15.39 -21.03 16.73
CA ASP A 95 14.30 -20.43 15.96
C ASP A 95 13.57 -19.29 16.69
N ALA A 96 13.73 -19.18 18.01
CA ALA A 96 13.20 -18.06 18.81
C ALA A 96 13.60 -16.65 18.30
N PRO A 97 14.79 -16.41 17.71
CA PRO A 97 15.12 -15.12 17.10
C PRO A 97 14.21 -14.74 15.91
N PHE A 98 13.60 -15.72 15.22
CA PHE A 98 12.76 -15.49 14.04
C PHE A 98 11.28 -15.44 14.39
N PHE A 99 10.81 -16.34 15.25
CA PHE A 99 9.40 -16.47 15.62
C PHE A 99 9.04 -15.79 16.96
N GLY A 100 10.04 -15.35 17.69
CA GLY A 100 9.89 -14.69 18.97
C GLY A 100 9.67 -15.66 20.14
N PRO A 101 9.52 -15.12 21.36
CA PRO A 101 9.48 -15.91 22.59
C PRO A 101 8.19 -16.72 22.77
N ARG A 102 7.18 -16.51 21.92
CA ARG A 102 5.86 -17.15 22.00
C ARG A 102 5.72 -18.38 21.08
N MET A 103 6.85 -18.93 20.64
CA MET A 103 6.92 -20.09 19.75
C MET A 103 6.49 -21.41 20.42
N GLY A 104 6.57 -21.49 21.75
CA GLY A 104 6.30 -22.69 22.54
C GLY A 104 5.21 -22.48 23.58
#